data_AF-A0AB36S6U8-F1
#
_entry.id   AF-A0AB36S6U8-F1
#
_cell.length_a   1.000
_cell.length_b   1.000
_cell.length_c   1.000
_cell.angle_alpha   90.00
_cell.angle_beta   90.00
_cell.angle_gamma   90.00
#
_symmetry.space_group_name_H-M   'P 1'
#
loop_
_entity.id
_entity.type
_entity.pdbx_description
1 polymer ?
#
loop_
_entity_poly.entity_id
_entity_poly.type
_entity_poly.pdbx_seq_one_letter_code
_entity_poly.pdbx_strand_id
1 'polypeptide(L)'
;MNKKKRRFWDCLMLLVLLGGILALAYPFVSDALNNYLDQQVISHYQKQAASENKEKMTQIQKKMEEKNRQLAKEGNNPGADPFEKTKEQPEKADDTYLQKHTLGILTIPKINVRLPIFDQTSAVLLEKGASLLEGTSYPTGGKSTHAVLSSHRGLPQAKLFTDLPKLVLGDTFLIEINKSIHAYQVDQIKTVEPTDTDDLRIEPDKDLVTLLTCTPYMINSHRLLVRGHRIPYSPEQAEKATKKVQNQQQHFLLLLIGTLLLIVGLITYLGYRIWGNQVIRHTKYPLSFQLQNETIQSITIQSLNKKKPSKINVTPNEEGQVNEMLSGGKYAILFDNGGEIRASIRHPKDKQFRLKRQNNKIVIQRTKKAPYIYYIK
;
A
#
# COMPACT_ATOMS: atom_id res chain seq x y z
N MET A 1 -27.10 -13.48 -26.53
CA MET A 1 -25.63 -13.32 -26.53
C MET A 1 -24.94 -14.68 -26.27
N ASN A 2 -24.00 -15.10 -27.12
CA ASN A 2 -23.27 -16.37 -27.00
C ASN A 2 -22.51 -16.44 -25.66
N LYS A 3 -22.49 -17.58 -24.96
CA LYS A 3 -21.84 -17.74 -23.63
C LYS A 3 -20.36 -17.33 -23.65
N LYS A 4 -19.67 -17.55 -24.78
CA LYS A 4 -18.29 -17.09 -24.98
C LYS A 4 -18.19 -15.56 -25.04
N LYS A 5 -19.09 -14.89 -25.77
CA LYS A 5 -19.17 -13.41 -25.83
C LYS A 5 -19.50 -12.79 -24.47
N ARG A 6 -20.39 -13.39 -23.68
CA ARG A 6 -20.70 -12.90 -22.32
C ARG A 6 -19.51 -13.02 -21.37
N ARG A 7 -18.83 -14.18 -21.36
CA ARG A 7 -17.61 -14.37 -20.55
C ARG A 7 -16.50 -13.39 -20.93
N PHE A 8 -16.36 -13.07 -22.20
CA PHE A 8 -15.42 -12.05 -22.67
C PHE A 8 -15.71 -10.68 -22.04
N TRP A 9 -16.97 -10.21 -22.10
CA TRP A 9 -17.37 -8.94 -21.49
C TRP A 9 -17.22 -8.96 -19.96
N ASP A 10 -17.57 -10.06 -19.30
CA ASP A 10 -17.39 -10.22 -17.85
C ASP A 10 -15.89 -10.11 -17.47
N CYS A 11 -14.98 -10.73 -18.24
CA CYS A 11 -13.53 -10.60 -18.03
C CYS A 11 -13.02 -9.17 -18.30
N LEU A 12 -13.50 -8.52 -19.36
CA LEU A 12 -13.11 -7.16 -19.70
C LEU A 12 -13.52 -6.16 -18.61
N MET A 13 -14.75 -6.27 -18.10
CA MET A 13 -15.21 -5.42 -16.98
C MET A 13 -14.36 -5.63 -15.73
N LEU A 14 -13.98 -6.88 -15.43
CA LEU A 14 -13.13 -7.19 -14.29
C LEU A 14 -11.72 -6.59 -14.46
N LEU A 15 -11.15 -6.64 -15.66
CA LEU A 15 -9.86 -6.00 -15.95
C LEU A 15 -9.91 -4.48 -15.80
N VAL A 16 -10.98 -3.84 -16.31
CA VAL A 16 -11.17 -2.39 -16.16
C VAL A 16 -11.32 -2.00 -14.69
N LEU A 17 -12.09 -2.78 -13.92
CA LEU A 17 -12.24 -2.57 -12.48
C LEU A 17 -10.90 -2.68 -11.75
N LEU A 18 -10.12 -3.73 -12.04
CA LEU A 18 -8.79 -3.91 -11.43
C LEU A 18 -7.84 -2.79 -11.83
N GLY A 19 -7.87 -2.35 -13.09
CA GLY A 19 -7.10 -1.19 -13.54
C GLY A 19 -7.46 0.09 -12.77
N GLY A 20 -8.75 0.34 -12.55
CA GLY A 20 -9.22 1.48 -11.75
C GLY A 20 -8.76 1.40 -10.29
N ILE A 21 -8.83 0.23 -9.66
CA ILE A 21 -8.35 0.03 -8.29
C ILE A 21 -6.84 0.28 -8.20
N LEU A 22 -6.05 -0.23 -9.16
CA LEU A 22 -4.59 -0.01 -9.19
C LEU A 22 -4.24 1.47 -9.38
N ALA A 23 -4.97 2.18 -10.26
CA ALA A 23 -4.76 3.61 -10.47
C ALA A 23 -5.06 4.42 -9.19
N LEU A 24 -6.14 4.10 -8.48
CA LEU A 24 -6.47 4.75 -7.21
C LEU A 24 -5.50 4.39 -6.08
N ALA A 25 -4.95 3.17 -6.09
CA ALA A 25 -3.98 2.71 -5.11
C ALA A 25 -2.57 3.28 -5.33
N TYR A 26 -2.24 3.72 -6.55
CA TYR A 26 -0.90 4.15 -6.93
C TYR A 26 -0.30 5.23 -6.01
N PRO A 27 -0.98 6.35 -5.68
CA PRO A 27 -0.40 7.38 -4.82
C PRO A 27 -0.04 6.86 -3.42
N PHE A 28 -0.84 5.93 -2.89
CA PHE A 28 -0.62 5.32 -1.57
C PHE A 28 0.58 4.37 -1.58
N VAL A 29 0.70 3.54 -2.62
CA VAL A 29 1.82 2.62 -2.79
C VAL A 29 3.12 3.39 -3.05
N SER A 30 3.06 4.41 -3.92
CA SER A 30 4.21 5.27 -4.21
C SER A 30 4.69 5.97 -2.92
N ASP A 31 3.79 6.61 -2.17
CA ASP A 31 4.14 7.25 -0.90
C ASP A 31 4.77 6.28 0.11
N ALA A 32 4.20 5.08 0.27
CA ALA A 32 4.77 4.07 1.16
C ALA A 32 6.18 3.62 0.73
N LEU A 33 6.41 3.46 -0.58
CA LEU A 33 7.72 3.12 -1.13
C LEU A 33 8.74 4.25 -0.90
N ASN A 34 8.37 5.51 -1.15
CA ASN A 34 9.31 6.61 -0.93
C ASN A 34 9.67 6.76 0.54
N ASN A 35 8.68 6.71 1.44
CA ASN A 35 8.96 6.76 2.86
C ASN A 35 9.93 5.63 3.27
N TYR A 36 9.82 4.45 2.67
CA TYR A 36 10.77 3.36 2.89
C TYR A 36 12.18 3.69 2.36
N LEU A 37 12.30 4.21 1.14
CA LEU A 37 13.58 4.63 0.55
C LEU A 37 14.24 5.77 1.35
N ASP A 38 13.47 6.76 1.78
CA ASP A 38 13.93 7.86 2.62
C ASP A 38 14.50 7.34 3.94
N GLN A 39 13.84 6.36 4.57
CA GLN A 39 14.37 5.73 5.79
C GLN A 39 15.69 4.98 5.55
N GLN A 40 15.97 4.47 4.35
CA GLN A 40 17.27 3.87 4.03
C GLN A 40 18.38 4.92 3.97
N VAL A 41 18.14 6.04 3.29
CA VAL A 41 19.08 7.18 3.22
C VAL A 41 19.34 7.74 4.61
N ILE A 42 18.27 7.96 5.39
CA ILE A 42 18.33 8.43 6.78
C ILE A 42 19.12 7.45 7.66
N SER A 43 18.84 6.15 7.56
CA SER A 43 19.54 5.14 8.35
C SER A 43 21.03 5.08 7.99
N HIS A 44 21.39 5.24 6.72
CA HIS A 44 22.79 5.31 6.31
C HIS A 44 23.49 6.52 6.94
N TYR A 45 22.89 7.71 6.83
CA TYR A 45 23.41 8.93 7.44
C TYR A 45 23.59 8.77 8.97
N GLN A 46 22.58 8.24 9.67
CA GLN A 46 22.67 8.03 11.12
C GLN A 46 23.78 7.04 11.49
N LYS A 47 23.94 5.95 10.73
CA LYS A 47 25.03 4.97 10.93
C LYS A 47 26.40 5.57 10.68
N GLN A 48 26.54 6.34 9.60
CA GLN A 48 27.78 7.05 9.29
C GLN A 48 28.13 8.07 10.37
N ALA A 49 27.16 8.91 10.77
CA ALA A 49 27.37 9.85 11.87
C ALA A 49 27.77 9.12 13.15
N ALA A 50 27.13 7.99 13.48
CA ALA A 50 27.44 7.18 14.65
C ALA A 50 28.88 6.62 14.62
N SER A 51 29.34 6.12 13.47
CA SER A 51 30.66 5.49 13.30
C SER A 51 31.80 6.48 13.11
N GLU A 52 31.53 7.69 12.63
CA GLU A 52 32.57 8.71 12.45
C GLU A 52 33.20 9.16 13.78
N ASN A 53 34.53 9.38 13.75
CA ASN A 53 35.28 9.87 14.90
C ASN A 53 34.67 11.20 15.39
N LYS A 54 34.44 11.29 16.71
CA LYS A 54 33.91 12.48 17.39
C LYS A 54 34.69 13.75 17.04
N GLU A 55 36.01 13.67 16.86
CA GLU A 55 36.84 14.80 16.46
C GLU A 55 36.51 15.29 15.05
N LYS A 56 36.38 14.38 14.08
CA LYS A 56 36.01 14.71 12.70
C LYS A 56 34.62 15.36 12.65
N MET A 57 33.65 14.80 13.37
CA MET A 57 32.31 15.39 13.47
C MET A 57 32.34 16.79 14.08
N THR A 58 33.16 16.99 15.13
CA THR A 58 33.34 18.30 15.77
C THR A 58 33.97 19.30 14.80
N GLN A 59 34.93 18.88 13.97
CA GLN A 59 35.53 19.73 12.94
C GLN A 59 34.52 20.11 11.86
N ILE A 60 33.70 19.16 11.38
CA ILE A 60 32.64 19.42 10.40
C ILE A 60 31.64 20.43 10.98
N GLN A 61 31.21 20.22 12.22
CA GLN A 61 30.31 21.13 12.94
C GLN A 61 30.89 22.55 13.04
N LYS A 62 32.15 22.68 13.48
CA LYS A 62 32.83 23.98 13.59
C LYS A 62 32.92 24.70 12.25
N LYS A 63 33.22 23.99 11.15
CA LYS A 63 33.26 24.59 9.81
C LYS A 63 31.90 25.17 9.39
N MET A 64 30.80 24.47 9.68
CA MET A 64 29.45 24.98 9.41
C MET A 64 29.13 26.21 10.25
N GLU A 65 29.47 26.19 11.55
CA GLU A 65 29.28 27.34 12.45
C GLU A 65 30.14 28.55 12.05
N GLU A 66 31.38 28.32 11.60
CA GLU A 66 32.25 29.37 11.04
C GLU A 66 31.62 29.99 9.79
N LYS A 67 31.09 29.16 8.89
CA LYS A 67 30.38 29.66 7.71
C LYS A 67 29.14 30.46 8.08
N ASN A 68 28.36 30.02 9.07
CA ASN A 68 27.22 30.78 9.59
C ASN A 68 27.65 32.12 10.18
N ARG A 69 28.73 32.16 10.96
CA ARG A 69 29.30 33.42 11.50
C ARG A 69 29.78 34.35 10.39
N GLN A 70 30.32 33.81 9.31
CA GLN A 70 30.71 34.60 8.13
C GLN A 70 29.47 35.22 7.47
N LEU A 71 28.45 34.41 7.17
CA LEU A 71 27.18 34.87 6.59
C LEU A 71 26.48 35.92 7.45
N ALA A 72 26.52 35.77 8.78
CA ALA A 72 25.95 36.75 9.70
C ALA A 72 26.66 38.11 9.67
N LYS A 73 27.96 38.14 9.35
CA LYS A 73 28.76 39.38 9.25
C LYS A 73 28.64 40.05 7.89
N GLU A 74 28.69 39.24 6.83
CA GLU A 74 28.68 39.72 5.44
C GLU A 74 27.27 40.01 4.94
N GLY A 75 26.25 39.49 5.62
CA GLY A 75 24.88 39.41 5.13
C GLY A 75 24.71 38.15 4.29
N ASN A 76 23.69 37.34 4.59
CA ASN A 76 23.37 36.22 3.72
C ASN A 76 22.73 36.74 2.43
N ASN A 77 23.04 36.08 1.32
CA ASN A 77 22.40 36.31 0.05
C ASN A 77 21.74 35.00 -0.39
N PRO A 78 20.46 34.78 -0.01
CA PRO A 78 19.69 33.66 -0.54
C PRO A 78 19.73 33.77 -2.07
N GLY A 79 20.33 32.77 -2.73
CA GLY A 79 20.58 32.81 -4.16
C GLY A 79 19.31 32.81 -5.02
N ALA A 80 19.45 32.47 -6.30
CA ALA A 80 18.31 32.30 -7.20
C ALA A 80 17.31 31.26 -6.64
N ASP A 81 16.05 31.39 -7.06
CA ASP A 81 14.96 30.52 -6.67
C ASP A 81 15.33 29.03 -6.87
N PRO A 82 15.25 28.19 -5.82
CA PRO A 82 15.69 26.79 -5.86
C PRO A 82 14.98 25.94 -6.92
N PHE A 83 13.83 26.39 -7.43
CA PHE A 83 13.04 25.67 -8.42
C PHE A 83 13.33 26.11 -9.87
N GLU A 84 14.20 27.09 -10.08
CA GLU A 84 14.69 27.43 -11.42
C GLU A 84 15.83 26.48 -11.84
N LYS A 85 15.82 26.08 -13.13
CA LYS A 85 16.81 25.14 -13.67
C LYS A 85 18.20 25.78 -13.65
N THR A 86 19.06 25.31 -12.75
CA THR A 86 20.45 25.79 -12.71
C THR A 86 21.46 24.65 -12.55
N LYS A 87 22.53 24.75 -13.36
CA LYS A 87 23.72 23.87 -13.49
C LYS A 87 23.48 22.50 -14.16
N GLU A 88 24.50 22.02 -14.89
CA GLU A 88 24.58 20.63 -15.34
C GLU A 88 24.55 19.70 -14.14
N GLN A 89 23.62 18.76 -14.14
CA GLN A 89 23.37 17.83 -13.04
C GLN A 89 23.32 16.41 -13.60
N PRO A 90 23.65 15.39 -12.78
CA PRO A 90 23.45 14.01 -13.19
C PRO A 90 21.98 13.78 -13.55
N GLU A 91 21.73 12.98 -14.59
CA GLU A 91 20.37 12.69 -15.07
C GLU A 91 19.52 11.97 -14.00
N LYS A 92 20.18 11.28 -13.05
CA LYS A 92 19.55 10.61 -11.89
C LYS A 92 20.45 10.68 -10.66
N ALA A 93 19.83 10.86 -9.50
CA ALA A 93 20.47 10.67 -8.20
C ALA A 93 20.34 9.20 -7.76
N ASP A 94 21.46 8.46 -7.78
CA ASP A 94 21.55 7.12 -7.21
C ASP A 94 21.78 7.19 -5.69
N ASP A 95 21.73 6.02 -5.03
CA ASP A 95 21.85 5.94 -3.56
C ASP A 95 23.17 6.52 -3.06
N THR A 96 24.27 6.34 -3.79
CA THR A 96 25.60 6.86 -3.43
C THR A 96 25.62 8.38 -3.47
N TYR A 97 25.02 8.97 -4.51
CA TYR A 97 24.90 10.41 -4.65
C TYR A 97 24.05 11.02 -3.52
N LEU A 98 22.89 10.39 -3.20
CA LEU A 98 22.03 10.84 -2.10
C LEU A 98 22.75 10.77 -0.75
N GLN A 99 23.43 9.66 -0.46
CA GLN A 99 24.18 9.48 0.78
C GLN A 99 25.29 10.53 0.93
N LYS A 100 26.04 10.79 -0.15
CA LYS A 100 27.13 11.78 -0.16
C LYS A 100 26.63 13.19 0.17
N HIS A 101 25.46 13.56 -0.35
CA HIS A 101 24.89 14.90 -0.20
C HIS A 101 24.00 15.04 1.04
N THR A 102 23.76 13.97 1.81
CA THR A 102 22.90 14.05 3.01
C THR A 102 23.59 14.81 4.13
N LEU A 103 23.03 15.96 4.47
CA LEU A 103 23.47 16.87 5.53
C LEU A 103 22.82 16.57 6.88
N GLY A 104 21.54 16.19 6.88
CA GLY A 104 20.75 16.00 8.09
C GLY A 104 19.38 15.42 7.81
N ILE A 105 18.47 15.52 8.78
CA ILE A 105 17.12 14.93 8.70
C ILE A 105 16.11 15.96 9.20
N LEU A 106 15.06 16.18 8.42
CA LEU A 106 13.93 17.03 8.78
C LEU A 106 12.76 16.15 9.21
N THR A 107 12.14 16.45 10.35
CA THR A 107 10.91 15.79 10.80
C THR A 107 9.82 16.82 11.09
N ILE A 108 8.64 16.66 10.48
CA ILE A 108 7.47 17.51 10.67
C ILE A 108 6.29 16.64 11.15
N PRO A 109 6.08 16.52 12.47
CA PRO A 109 5.14 15.56 13.03
C PRO A 109 3.68 15.78 12.65
N LYS A 110 3.27 17.04 12.45
CA LYS A 110 1.90 17.41 12.10
C LYS A 110 1.42 16.75 10.80
N ILE A 111 2.32 16.65 9.83
CA ILE A 111 2.04 16.17 8.47
C ILE A 111 2.72 14.83 8.17
N ASN A 112 3.31 14.18 9.18
CA ASN A 112 3.96 12.87 9.08
C ASN A 112 5.09 12.82 8.05
N VAL A 113 5.86 13.90 7.98
CA VAL A 113 7.02 14.02 7.09
C VAL A 113 8.29 13.72 7.88
N ARG A 114 9.15 12.87 7.32
CA ARG A 114 10.52 12.64 7.77
C ARG A 114 11.41 12.46 6.54
N LEU A 115 12.22 13.46 6.22
CA LEU A 115 12.98 13.54 4.95
C LEU A 115 14.47 13.74 5.23
N PRO A 116 15.36 13.23 4.35
CA PRO A 116 16.74 13.70 4.33
C PRO A 116 16.79 15.19 3.96
N ILE A 117 17.75 15.89 4.54
CA ILE A 117 18.18 17.23 4.16
C ILE A 117 19.46 17.08 3.37
N PHE A 118 19.50 17.58 2.15
CA PHE A 118 20.70 17.61 1.31
C PHE A 118 21.44 18.95 1.44
N ASP A 119 22.76 18.90 1.29
CA ASP A 119 23.67 20.04 1.47
C ASP A 119 23.58 21.11 0.36
N GLN A 120 22.94 20.77 -0.76
CA GLN A 120 22.76 21.67 -1.90
C GLN A 120 21.40 21.48 -2.56
N THR A 121 21.01 22.45 -3.36
CA THR A 121 19.77 22.43 -4.15
C THR A 121 20.06 21.95 -5.57
N SER A 122 19.36 20.91 -6.01
CA SER A 122 19.39 20.40 -7.37
C SER A 122 18.04 19.78 -7.73
N ALA A 123 17.70 19.70 -9.02
CA ALA A 123 16.41 19.13 -9.43
C ALA A 123 16.27 17.69 -8.94
N VAL A 124 17.33 16.90 -9.08
CA VAL A 124 17.34 15.49 -8.65
C VAL A 124 17.30 15.32 -7.12
N LEU A 125 17.85 16.25 -6.33
CA LEU A 125 17.80 16.20 -4.87
C LEU A 125 16.45 16.67 -4.33
N LEU A 126 15.86 17.72 -4.93
CA LEU A 126 14.53 18.22 -4.57
C LEU A 126 13.43 17.18 -4.84
N GLU A 127 13.62 16.27 -5.79
CA GLU A 127 12.73 15.12 -6.03
C GLU A 127 12.81 14.05 -4.93
N LYS A 128 13.88 14.06 -4.12
CA LYS A 128 14.21 13.00 -3.15
C LYS A 128 14.16 13.45 -1.69
N GLY A 129 14.01 14.73 -1.40
CA GLY A 129 14.03 15.22 -0.03
C GLY A 129 13.97 16.75 0.08
N ALA A 130 14.42 17.25 1.22
CA ALA A 130 14.64 18.67 1.41
C ALA A 130 16.09 19.02 1.04
N SER A 131 16.32 20.21 0.50
CA SER A 131 17.64 20.72 0.15
C SER A 131 17.91 22.04 0.85
N LEU A 132 19.13 22.24 1.33
CA LEU A 132 19.58 23.52 1.82
C LEU A 132 19.69 24.51 0.65
N LEU A 133 19.10 25.70 0.81
CA LEU A 133 19.23 26.78 -0.15
C LEU A 133 20.64 27.39 -0.06
N GLU A 134 21.36 27.39 -1.18
CA GLU A 134 22.68 27.99 -1.26
C GLU A 134 22.65 29.46 -0.83
N GLY A 135 23.67 29.89 -0.07
CA GLY A 135 23.75 31.25 0.45
C GLY A 135 23.01 31.49 1.78
N THR A 136 22.30 30.49 2.31
CA THR A 136 21.66 30.55 3.64
C THR A 136 22.48 29.84 4.71
N SER A 137 22.13 30.01 5.99
CA SER A 137 22.86 29.36 7.09
C SER A 137 22.70 27.84 7.05
N TYR A 138 23.72 27.10 7.49
CA TYR A 138 23.54 25.69 7.85
C TYR A 138 22.58 25.58 9.04
N PRO A 139 21.71 24.54 9.09
CA PRO A 139 20.70 24.38 10.14
C PRO A 139 21.28 23.79 11.44
N THR A 140 22.45 24.27 11.85
CA THR A 140 23.12 23.92 13.10
C THR A 140 22.63 24.76 14.30
N GLY A 141 21.77 25.74 14.01
CA GLY A 141 21.26 26.72 14.97
C GLY A 141 22.31 27.74 15.41
N GLY A 142 21.95 28.51 16.44
CA GLY A 142 22.76 29.60 16.98
C GLY A 142 22.20 30.98 16.60
N LYS A 143 22.61 31.99 17.37
CA LYS A 143 22.18 33.37 17.14
C LYS A 143 22.63 33.89 15.78
N SER A 144 21.82 34.76 15.19
CA SER A 144 22.05 35.35 13.87
C SER A 144 22.23 34.28 12.79
N THR A 145 21.36 33.27 12.80
CA THR A 145 21.31 32.24 11.76
C THR A 145 19.92 32.12 11.18
N HIS A 146 19.86 31.91 9.87
CA HIS A 146 18.61 31.64 9.14
C HIS A 146 18.89 30.61 8.04
N ALA A 147 18.51 29.36 8.28
CA ALA A 147 18.59 28.30 7.28
C ALA A 147 17.30 28.22 6.46
N VAL A 148 17.41 27.94 5.16
CA VAL A 148 16.23 27.74 4.31
C VAL A 148 16.29 26.35 3.70
N LEU A 149 15.26 25.55 3.96
CA LEU A 149 15.13 24.18 3.47
C LEU A 149 14.02 24.12 2.43
N SER A 150 14.39 23.79 1.19
CA SER A 150 13.48 23.78 0.04
C SER A 150 13.10 22.35 -0.33
N SER A 151 11.84 22.11 -0.69
CA SER A 151 11.41 20.83 -1.24
C SER A 151 10.18 21.00 -2.14
N HIS A 152 9.96 20.06 -3.06
CA HIS A 152 8.83 20.13 -3.97
C HIS A 152 7.49 19.95 -3.28
N ARG A 153 6.46 20.52 -3.92
CA ARG A 153 5.05 20.32 -3.58
C ARG A 153 4.33 19.68 -4.77
N GLY A 154 3.67 18.56 -4.53
CA GLY A 154 2.81 17.92 -5.53
C GLY A 154 3.53 17.11 -6.60
N LEU A 155 4.67 16.48 -6.29
CA LEU A 155 5.26 15.52 -7.22
C LEU A 155 4.38 14.27 -7.34
N PRO A 156 4.15 13.73 -8.56
CA PRO A 156 3.41 12.49 -8.73
C PRO A 156 4.07 11.32 -8.00
N GLN A 157 5.41 11.35 -7.92
CA GLN A 157 6.20 10.27 -7.38
C GLN A 157 6.54 10.42 -5.90
N ALA A 158 6.27 11.55 -5.20
CA ALA A 158 6.62 11.72 -3.77
C ALA A 158 5.84 12.85 -3.08
N LYS A 159 5.47 12.66 -1.80
CA LYS A 159 4.72 13.67 -1.04
C LYS A 159 5.55 14.90 -0.66
N LEU A 160 6.77 14.75 -0.14
CA LEU A 160 7.66 15.87 0.20
C LEU A 160 6.93 16.99 0.98
N PHE A 161 6.93 18.23 0.50
CA PHE A 161 6.22 19.39 1.09
C PHE A 161 4.80 19.59 0.54
N THR A 162 4.19 18.57 -0.09
CA THR A 162 2.79 18.61 -0.57
C THR A 162 1.82 19.14 0.49
N ASP A 163 2.00 18.69 1.73
CA ASP A 163 1.14 19.01 2.87
C ASP A 163 1.68 20.15 3.75
N LEU A 164 2.77 20.81 3.37
CA LEU A 164 3.32 21.96 4.12
C LEU A 164 2.29 23.07 4.42
N PRO A 165 1.34 23.42 3.51
CA PRO A 165 0.29 24.39 3.81
C PRO A 165 -0.67 24.01 4.95
N LYS A 166 -0.64 22.77 5.45
CA LYS A 166 -1.44 22.32 6.60
C LYS A 166 -0.83 22.74 7.94
N LEU A 167 0.40 23.25 7.96
CA LEU A 167 1.01 23.79 9.16
C LEU A 167 0.35 25.11 9.56
N VAL A 168 0.26 25.33 10.86
CA VAL A 168 -0.21 26.58 11.45
C VAL A 168 0.81 27.11 12.46
N LEU A 169 0.64 28.38 12.86
CA LEU A 169 1.44 28.96 13.94
C LEU A 169 1.41 28.07 15.18
N GLY A 170 2.57 27.84 15.79
CA GLY A 170 2.71 26.99 16.96
C GLY A 170 2.99 25.52 16.67
N ASP A 171 2.78 25.02 15.42
CA ASP A 171 3.23 23.69 15.03
C ASP A 171 4.77 23.61 15.10
N THR A 172 5.31 22.42 15.32
CA THR A 172 6.75 22.22 15.50
C THR A 172 7.37 21.33 14.43
N PHE A 173 8.66 21.53 14.18
CA PHE A 173 9.49 20.64 13.37
C PHE A 173 10.87 20.48 14.00
N LEU A 174 11.54 19.39 13.64
CA LEU A 174 12.82 18.98 14.20
C LEU A 174 13.85 18.83 13.08
N ILE A 175 15.07 19.26 13.36
CA ILE A 175 16.22 19.03 12.50
C ILE A 175 17.26 18.23 13.27
N GLU A 176 17.63 17.08 12.74
CA GLU A 176 18.71 16.25 13.24
C GLU A 176 19.94 16.44 12.34
N ILE A 177 21.03 16.94 12.90
CA ILE A 177 22.28 17.21 12.19
C ILE A 177 23.46 16.91 13.12
N ASN A 178 24.45 16.15 12.65
CA ASN A 178 25.66 15.81 13.42
C ASN A 178 25.39 15.30 14.84
N LYS A 179 24.40 14.42 15.02
CA LYS A 179 23.92 13.88 16.33
C LYS A 179 23.24 14.89 17.25
N SER A 180 23.06 16.13 16.82
CA SER A 180 22.29 17.14 17.54
C SER A 180 20.89 17.24 16.97
N ILE A 181 19.90 17.46 17.84
CA ILE A 181 18.53 17.71 17.42
C ILE A 181 18.13 19.13 17.83
N HIS A 182 17.64 19.88 16.86
CA HIS A 182 17.18 21.24 17.01
C HIS A 182 15.66 21.30 16.79
N ALA A 183 14.94 21.91 17.72
CA ALA A 183 13.49 22.04 17.67
C ALA A 183 13.09 23.46 17.32
N TYR A 184 12.16 23.61 16.38
CA TYR A 184 11.66 24.89 15.92
C TYR A 184 10.14 24.91 16.01
N GLN A 185 9.60 26.09 16.31
CA GLN A 185 8.16 26.35 16.34
C GLN A 185 7.79 27.39 15.28
N VAL A 186 6.78 27.08 14.47
CA VAL A 186 6.29 27.95 13.40
C VAL A 186 5.79 29.28 13.97
N ASP A 187 6.34 30.38 13.49
CA ASP A 187 6.02 31.75 13.91
C ASP A 187 5.55 32.66 12.78
N GLN A 188 5.80 32.28 11.53
CA GLN A 188 5.38 33.03 10.36
C GLN A 188 5.07 32.09 9.20
N ILE A 189 3.98 32.39 8.48
CA ILE A 189 3.62 31.74 7.23
C ILE A 189 3.33 32.85 6.21
N LYS A 190 4.06 32.85 5.09
CA LYS A 190 3.93 33.89 4.06
C LYS A 190 3.91 33.27 2.66
N THR A 191 3.14 33.86 1.76
CA THR A 191 3.24 33.60 0.32
C THR A 191 3.92 34.79 -0.34
N VAL A 192 4.97 34.54 -1.10
CA VAL A 192 5.81 35.57 -1.74
C VAL A 192 6.04 35.25 -3.22
N GLU A 193 6.44 36.25 -3.99
CA GLU A 193 6.91 36.05 -5.37
C GLU A 193 8.24 35.27 -5.37
N PRO A 194 8.56 34.50 -6.43
CA PRO A 194 9.83 33.75 -6.51
C PRO A 194 11.09 34.60 -6.35
N THR A 195 11.01 35.88 -6.74
CA THR A 195 12.12 36.85 -6.65
C THR A 195 12.18 37.57 -5.30
N ASP A 196 11.18 37.43 -4.44
CA ASP A 196 11.15 38.06 -3.11
C ASP A 196 11.84 37.17 -2.08
N THR A 197 13.07 37.52 -1.73
CA THR A 197 13.92 36.81 -0.79
C THR A 197 14.13 37.56 0.53
N ASP A 198 13.40 38.66 0.76
CA ASP A 198 13.63 39.53 1.92
C ASP A 198 13.39 38.79 3.24
N ASP A 199 12.35 37.95 3.31
CA ASP A 199 12.02 37.11 4.47
C ASP A 199 13.00 35.96 4.70
N LEU A 200 13.96 35.73 3.80
CA LEU A 200 14.97 34.67 3.92
C LEU A 200 16.30 35.20 4.48
N ARG A 201 16.38 36.49 4.80
CA ARG A 201 17.57 37.12 5.38
C ARG A 201 17.77 36.73 6.84
N ILE A 202 19.03 36.74 7.27
CA ILE A 202 19.42 36.57 8.67
C ILE A 202 18.89 37.77 9.45
N GLU A 203 18.22 37.48 10.56
CA GLU A 203 17.81 38.48 11.53
C GLU A 203 18.76 38.45 12.73
N PRO A 204 19.32 39.61 13.14
CA PRO A 204 20.21 39.68 14.30
C PRO A 204 19.60 39.04 15.55
N ASP A 205 20.43 38.29 16.28
CA ASP A 205 20.08 37.60 17.52
C ASP A 205 19.02 36.49 17.42
N LYS A 206 18.50 36.19 16.21
CA LYS A 206 17.52 35.11 16.00
C LYS A 206 18.16 33.83 15.47
N ASP A 207 17.57 32.69 15.80
CA ASP A 207 17.88 31.36 15.27
C ASP A 207 16.62 30.87 14.54
N LEU A 208 16.64 30.93 13.21
CA LEU A 208 15.48 30.76 12.35
C LEU A 208 15.71 29.64 11.33
N VAL A 209 14.63 28.95 10.99
CA VAL A 209 14.59 28.06 9.83
C VAL A 209 13.31 28.31 9.04
N THR A 210 13.42 28.49 7.73
CA THR A 210 12.28 28.55 6.82
C THR A 210 12.18 27.29 5.98
N LEU A 211 11.00 26.67 5.99
CA LEU A 211 10.62 25.62 5.06
C LEU A 211 9.97 26.26 3.84
N LEU A 212 10.56 26.05 2.67
CA LEU A 212 10.22 26.73 1.42
C LEU A 212 9.65 25.73 0.40
N THR A 213 8.52 26.06 -0.21
CA THR A 213 7.95 25.27 -1.32
C THR A 213 7.18 26.11 -2.34
N CYS A 214 6.79 25.52 -3.47
CA CYS A 214 5.96 26.19 -4.48
C CYS A 214 4.48 26.27 -4.07
N THR A 215 3.78 27.33 -4.49
CA THR A 215 2.34 27.50 -4.30
C THR A 215 1.75 28.42 -5.38
N PRO A 216 0.43 28.42 -5.66
CA PRO A 216 -0.58 27.40 -5.33
C PRO A 216 -0.29 26.04 -5.95
N TYR A 217 -1.00 25.01 -5.48
CA TYR A 217 -0.81 23.62 -5.94
C TYR A 217 -1.00 23.52 -7.46
N MET A 218 -0.10 22.83 -8.16
CA MET A 218 -0.05 22.67 -9.63
C MET A 218 0.19 23.95 -10.44
N ILE A 219 0.17 25.15 -9.83
CA ILE A 219 0.42 26.43 -10.50
C ILE A 219 1.87 26.87 -10.28
N ASN A 220 2.36 26.75 -9.04
CA ASN A 220 3.75 27.04 -8.65
C ASN A 220 4.24 28.46 -8.99
N SER A 221 3.34 29.43 -9.13
CA SER A 221 3.68 30.83 -9.45
C SER A 221 4.33 31.59 -8.29
N HIS A 222 4.10 31.17 -7.05
CA HIS A 222 4.58 31.80 -5.83
C HIS A 222 5.34 30.81 -4.95
N ARG A 223 5.97 31.30 -3.89
CA ARG A 223 6.65 30.51 -2.87
C ARG A 223 5.91 30.62 -1.54
N LEU A 224 5.66 29.47 -0.91
CA LEU A 224 5.17 29.38 0.46
C LEU A 224 6.37 29.26 1.40
N LEU A 225 6.47 30.19 2.33
CA LEU A 225 7.47 30.24 3.39
C LEU A 225 6.78 29.88 4.71
N VAL A 226 7.26 28.83 5.37
CA VAL A 226 6.86 28.47 6.74
C VAL A 226 8.10 28.61 7.61
N ARG A 227 8.20 29.73 8.32
CA ARG A 227 9.32 30.02 9.21
C ARG A 227 9.03 29.55 10.62
N GLY A 228 10.05 28.99 11.26
CA GLY A 228 10.05 28.72 12.68
C GLY A 228 11.27 29.31 13.39
N HIS A 229 11.06 29.68 14.64
CA HIS A 229 12.12 30.10 15.56
C HIS A 229 12.52 28.96 16.46
N ARG A 230 13.77 28.99 16.92
CA ARG A 230 14.33 27.99 17.82
C ARG A 230 13.59 27.96 19.17
N ILE A 231 13.24 26.77 19.62
CA ILE A 231 12.69 26.52 20.96
C ILE A 231 13.61 25.58 21.76
N PRO A 232 13.51 25.57 23.11
CA PRO A 232 14.22 24.61 23.94
C PRO A 232 13.93 23.17 23.50
N TYR A 233 14.99 22.37 23.38
CA TYR A 233 14.89 20.97 23.00
C TYR A 233 14.47 20.11 24.20
N SER A 234 13.42 19.30 24.03
CA SER A 234 13.03 18.25 24.97
C SER A 234 13.27 16.88 24.32
N PRO A 235 14.20 16.05 24.84
CA PRO A 235 14.48 14.73 24.27
C PRO A 235 13.25 13.83 24.18
N GLU A 236 12.44 13.80 25.24
CA GLU A 236 11.24 12.96 25.30
C GLU A 236 10.21 13.36 24.23
N GLN A 237 9.97 14.68 24.07
CA GLN A 237 9.02 15.18 23.08
C GLN A 237 9.52 14.93 21.66
N ALA A 238 10.82 15.13 21.40
CA ALA A 238 11.43 14.91 20.10
C ALA A 238 11.44 13.42 19.70
N GLU A 239 11.74 12.54 20.65
CA GLU A 239 11.68 11.09 20.45
C GLU A 239 10.24 10.64 20.17
N LYS A 240 9.28 11.11 20.98
CA LYS A 240 7.85 10.81 20.78
C LYS A 240 7.35 11.30 19.42
N ALA A 241 7.73 12.52 19.02
CA ALA A 241 7.39 13.10 17.73
C ALA A 241 7.96 12.28 16.57
N THR A 242 9.24 11.90 16.64
CA THR A 242 9.91 11.10 15.62
C THR A 242 9.33 9.69 15.51
N LYS A 243 9.16 9.01 16.65
CA LYS A 243 8.55 7.68 16.73
C LYS A 243 7.12 7.69 16.22
N LYS A 244 6.34 8.75 16.48
CA LYS A 244 4.98 8.89 15.94
C LYS A 244 5.00 8.86 14.41
N VAL A 245 5.85 9.65 13.77
CA VAL A 245 5.96 9.68 12.31
C VAL A 245 6.38 8.33 11.76
N GLN A 246 7.45 7.74 12.31
CA GLN A 246 7.95 6.43 11.86
C GLN A 246 6.91 5.32 12.03
N ASN A 247 6.26 5.25 13.20
CA ASN A 247 5.25 4.24 13.48
C ASN A 247 4.02 4.41 12.56
N GLN A 248 3.62 5.64 12.27
CA GLN A 248 2.53 5.89 11.34
C GLN A 248 2.89 5.47 9.91
N GLN A 249 4.11 5.76 9.44
CA GLN A 249 4.61 5.30 8.13
C GLN A 249 4.66 3.76 8.07
N GLN A 250 5.16 3.09 9.12
CA GLN A 250 5.24 1.64 9.21
C GLN A 250 3.86 0.96 9.26
N HIS A 251 2.95 1.45 10.10
CA HIS A 251 1.58 0.95 10.16
C HIS A 251 0.87 1.08 8.82
N PHE A 252 1.06 2.21 8.13
CA PHE A 252 0.48 2.42 6.82
C PHE A 252 1.01 1.41 5.78
N LEU A 253 2.33 1.17 5.76
CA LEU A 253 2.94 0.14 4.91
C LEU A 253 2.40 -1.26 5.21
N LEU A 254 2.28 -1.62 6.49
CA LEU A 254 1.74 -2.92 6.92
C LEU A 254 0.27 -3.09 6.51
N LEU A 255 -0.54 -2.04 6.57
CA LEU A 255 -1.93 -2.08 6.10
C LEU A 255 -2.01 -2.31 4.59
N LEU A 256 -1.13 -1.70 3.80
CA LEU A 256 -1.06 -1.94 2.35
C LEU A 256 -0.67 -3.39 2.04
N ILE A 257 0.35 -3.92 2.71
CA ILE A 257 0.77 -5.32 2.56
C ILE A 257 -0.35 -6.27 2.97
N GLY A 258 -0.99 -6.02 4.12
CA GLY A 258 -2.12 -6.83 4.61
C GLY A 258 -3.30 -6.83 3.63
N THR A 259 -3.63 -5.67 3.07
CA THR A 259 -4.69 -5.53 2.05
C THR A 259 -4.34 -6.30 0.77
N LEU A 260 -3.09 -6.21 0.30
CA LEU A 260 -2.61 -6.97 -0.86
C LEU A 260 -2.71 -8.48 -0.61
N LEU A 261 -2.28 -8.97 0.56
CA LEU A 261 -2.37 -10.38 0.93
C LEU A 261 -3.82 -10.87 0.99
N LEU A 262 -4.75 -10.07 1.52
CA LEU A 262 -6.18 -10.40 1.53
C LEU A 262 -6.75 -10.50 0.10
N ILE A 263 -6.37 -9.59 -0.79
CA ILE A 263 -6.79 -9.63 -2.20
C ILE A 263 -6.26 -10.89 -2.90
N VAL A 264 -4.96 -11.20 -2.72
CA VAL A 264 -4.36 -12.43 -3.27
C VAL A 264 -5.02 -13.68 -2.69
N GLY A 265 -5.29 -13.70 -1.38
CA GLY A 265 -6.02 -14.78 -0.70
C GLY A 265 -7.44 -14.97 -1.25
N LEU A 266 -8.16 -13.88 -1.54
CA LEU A 266 -9.48 -13.95 -2.15
C LEU A 266 -9.42 -14.46 -3.59
N ILE A 267 -8.47 -13.97 -4.39
CA ILE A 267 -8.29 -14.40 -5.78
C ILE A 267 -7.94 -15.89 -5.84
N THR A 268 -7.01 -16.34 -5.01
CA THR A 268 -6.64 -17.76 -4.91
C THR A 268 -7.80 -18.63 -4.43
N TYR A 269 -8.56 -18.19 -3.43
CA TYR A 269 -9.77 -18.89 -2.97
C TYR A 269 -10.83 -19.00 -4.08
N LEU A 270 -11.13 -17.89 -4.77
CA LEU A 270 -12.09 -17.89 -5.88
C LEU A 270 -11.59 -18.75 -7.05
N GLY A 271 -10.30 -18.68 -7.37
CA GLY A 271 -9.64 -19.51 -8.38
C GLY A 271 -9.77 -21.00 -8.05
N TYR A 272 -9.47 -21.40 -6.80
CA TYR A 272 -9.64 -22.76 -6.31
C TYR A 272 -11.10 -23.22 -6.41
N ARG A 273 -12.06 -22.35 -6.06
CA ARG A 273 -13.49 -22.67 -6.12
C ARG A 273 -13.98 -22.83 -7.57
N ILE A 274 -13.50 -22.00 -8.49
CA ILE A 274 -13.83 -22.10 -9.93
C ILE A 274 -13.21 -23.36 -10.51
N TRP A 275 -11.94 -23.63 -10.23
CA TRP A 275 -11.25 -24.84 -10.65
C TRP A 275 -11.95 -26.09 -10.14
N GLY A 276 -12.24 -26.17 -8.83
CA GLY A 276 -12.97 -27.29 -8.23
C GLY A 276 -14.33 -27.52 -8.88
N ASN A 277 -15.08 -26.45 -9.17
CA ASN A 277 -16.35 -26.55 -9.89
C ASN A 277 -16.18 -27.05 -11.34
N GLN A 278 -15.09 -26.71 -12.02
CA GLN A 278 -14.80 -27.24 -13.36
C GLN A 278 -14.41 -28.72 -13.30
N VAL A 279 -13.54 -29.10 -12.36
CA VAL A 279 -13.14 -30.51 -12.16
C VAL A 279 -14.36 -31.38 -11.90
N ILE A 280 -15.22 -30.99 -10.94
CA ILE A 280 -16.47 -31.72 -10.66
C ILE A 280 -17.31 -31.92 -11.92
N ARG A 281 -17.41 -30.89 -12.79
CA ARG A 281 -18.22 -30.98 -14.02
C ARG A 281 -17.66 -31.95 -15.06
N HIS A 282 -16.34 -32.13 -15.12
CA HIS A 282 -15.67 -32.95 -16.13
C HIS A 282 -15.26 -34.34 -15.63
N THR A 283 -15.20 -34.55 -14.31
CA THR A 283 -14.95 -35.85 -13.70
C THR A 283 -16.25 -36.67 -13.59
N LYS A 284 -16.16 -37.96 -13.89
CA LYS A 284 -17.24 -38.93 -13.67
C LYS A 284 -17.09 -39.55 -12.27
N TYR A 285 -18.20 -39.68 -11.56
CA TYR A 285 -18.27 -40.28 -10.24
C TYR A 285 -19.26 -41.45 -10.25
N PRO A 286 -19.00 -42.52 -9.48
CA PRO A 286 -19.96 -43.61 -9.34
C PRO A 286 -21.16 -43.15 -8.50
N LEU A 287 -22.35 -43.37 -9.04
CA LEU A 287 -23.62 -43.37 -8.33
C LEU A 287 -24.01 -44.83 -8.09
N SER A 288 -23.71 -45.31 -6.88
CA SER A 288 -24.03 -46.66 -6.44
C SER A 288 -25.02 -46.66 -5.28
N PHE A 289 -26.10 -47.42 -5.40
CA PHE A 289 -27.03 -47.70 -4.31
C PHE A 289 -27.81 -49.00 -4.57
N GLN A 290 -28.31 -49.62 -3.50
CA GLN A 290 -29.09 -50.84 -3.58
C GLN A 290 -30.55 -50.59 -3.18
N LEU A 291 -31.48 -51.09 -4.00
CA LEU A 291 -32.91 -51.08 -3.78
C LEU A 291 -33.33 -52.45 -3.24
N GLN A 292 -34.06 -52.46 -2.12
CA GLN A 292 -34.41 -53.71 -1.43
C GLN A 292 -35.88 -54.15 -1.65
N ASN A 293 -36.69 -53.37 -2.37
CA ASN A 293 -38.09 -53.71 -2.67
C ASN A 293 -38.27 -54.02 -4.16
N GLU A 294 -38.77 -55.22 -4.47
CA GLU A 294 -38.90 -55.85 -5.81
C GLU A 294 -39.91 -55.18 -6.78
N THR A 295 -40.45 -54.00 -6.45
CA THR A 295 -41.54 -53.36 -7.21
C THR A 295 -41.09 -52.23 -8.14
N ILE A 296 -39.79 -51.91 -8.21
CA ILE A 296 -39.28 -50.79 -9.01
C ILE A 296 -38.69 -51.34 -10.31
N GLN A 297 -39.42 -51.17 -11.42
CA GLN A 297 -39.00 -51.60 -12.76
C GLN A 297 -38.01 -50.62 -13.39
N SER A 298 -38.13 -49.31 -13.11
CA SER A 298 -37.17 -48.32 -13.61
C SER A 298 -36.98 -47.13 -12.67
N ILE A 299 -35.86 -46.43 -12.84
CA ILE A 299 -35.58 -45.15 -12.19
C ILE A 299 -35.18 -44.12 -13.24
N THR A 300 -35.62 -42.88 -13.04
CA THR A 300 -35.24 -41.76 -13.90
C THR A 300 -34.26 -40.85 -13.17
N ILE A 301 -33.04 -40.72 -13.69
CA ILE A 301 -32.03 -39.79 -13.21
C ILE A 301 -32.10 -38.50 -14.01
N GLN A 302 -32.51 -37.42 -13.37
CA GLN A 302 -32.65 -36.10 -13.99
C GLN A 302 -31.59 -35.13 -13.47
N SER A 303 -30.79 -34.56 -14.38
CA SER A 303 -29.84 -33.51 -14.01
C SER A 303 -30.55 -32.21 -13.61
N LEU A 304 -30.13 -31.63 -12.49
CA LEU A 304 -30.66 -30.39 -11.93
C LEU A 304 -29.80 -29.19 -12.36
N ASN A 305 -30.39 -27.99 -12.42
CA ASN A 305 -29.73 -26.73 -12.75
C ASN A 305 -29.08 -26.64 -14.15
N LYS A 306 -29.51 -27.49 -15.10
CA LYS A 306 -29.18 -27.34 -16.53
C LYS A 306 -30.37 -26.72 -17.28
N LYS A 307 -30.11 -25.79 -18.21
CA LYS A 307 -31.14 -25.18 -19.08
C LYS A 307 -31.90 -26.22 -19.92
N LYS A 308 -31.27 -27.34 -20.26
CA LYS A 308 -31.91 -28.55 -20.78
C LYS A 308 -31.53 -29.71 -19.86
N PRO A 309 -32.44 -30.22 -19.02
CA PRO A 309 -32.13 -31.30 -18.11
C PRO A 309 -31.94 -32.60 -18.90
N SER A 310 -30.75 -33.20 -18.81
CA SER A 310 -30.51 -34.57 -19.23
C SER A 310 -31.31 -35.51 -18.33
N LYS A 311 -32.05 -36.44 -18.94
CA LYS A 311 -32.74 -37.55 -18.26
C LYS A 311 -32.11 -38.86 -18.73
N ILE A 312 -31.83 -39.75 -17.80
CA ILE A 312 -31.29 -41.09 -18.06
C ILE A 312 -32.20 -42.07 -17.33
N ASN A 313 -32.79 -43.00 -18.07
CA ASN A 313 -33.58 -44.07 -17.48
C ASN A 313 -32.65 -45.25 -17.22
N VAL A 314 -32.67 -45.78 -16.00
CA VAL A 314 -31.79 -46.86 -15.56
C VAL A 314 -32.67 -47.95 -14.97
N THR A 315 -32.44 -49.18 -15.39
CA THR A 315 -33.09 -50.38 -14.83
C THR A 315 -32.12 -51.02 -13.82
N PRO A 316 -32.54 -51.27 -12.58
CA PRO A 316 -31.72 -52.00 -11.60
C PRO A 316 -31.33 -53.39 -12.13
N ASN A 317 -30.18 -53.92 -11.70
CA ASN A 317 -29.80 -55.30 -12.02
C ASN A 317 -30.66 -56.31 -11.23
N GLU A 318 -30.49 -57.62 -11.49
CA GLU A 318 -31.27 -58.71 -10.85
C GLU A 318 -31.17 -58.72 -9.31
N GLU A 319 -30.14 -58.09 -8.73
CA GLU A 319 -29.94 -57.93 -7.28
C GLU A 319 -30.43 -56.57 -6.72
N GLY A 320 -31.11 -55.76 -7.54
CA GLY A 320 -31.63 -54.43 -7.18
C GLY A 320 -30.55 -53.34 -7.04
N GLN A 321 -29.32 -53.59 -7.51
CA GLN A 321 -28.23 -52.62 -7.50
C GLN A 321 -28.28 -51.69 -8.72
N VAL A 322 -28.01 -50.41 -8.46
CA VAL A 322 -27.84 -49.37 -9.48
C VAL A 322 -26.41 -48.88 -9.40
N ASN A 323 -25.64 -49.02 -10.48
CA ASN A 323 -24.26 -48.56 -10.57
C ASN A 323 -24.06 -47.77 -11.86
N GLU A 324 -24.11 -46.44 -11.78
CA GLU A 324 -23.99 -45.56 -12.94
C GLU A 324 -22.86 -44.55 -12.80
N MET A 325 -22.19 -44.24 -13.91
CA MET A 325 -21.08 -43.29 -13.94
C MET A 325 -21.55 -41.93 -14.47
N LEU A 326 -21.80 -40.99 -13.56
CA LEU A 326 -22.34 -39.67 -13.90
C LEU A 326 -21.29 -38.58 -13.73
N SER A 327 -21.28 -37.59 -14.63
CA SER A 327 -20.49 -36.37 -14.42
C SER A 327 -20.90 -35.68 -13.12
N GLY A 328 -19.94 -35.16 -12.37
CA GLY A 328 -20.23 -34.48 -11.11
C GLY A 328 -21.19 -33.30 -11.29
N GLY A 329 -22.16 -33.23 -10.38
CA GLY A 329 -23.26 -32.28 -10.49
C GLY A 329 -24.34 -32.56 -9.45
N LYS A 330 -25.53 -31.99 -9.66
CA LYS A 330 -26.72 -32.25 -8.86
C LYS A 330 -27.74 -32.99 -9.72
N TYR A 331 -28.33 -34.05 -9.18
CA TYR A 331 -29.32 -34.89 -9.85
C TYR A 331 -30.50 -35.14 -8.91
N ALA A 332 -31.69 -35.25 -9.49
CA ALA A 332 -32.87 -35.82 -8.86
C ALA A 332 -33.02 -37.25 -9.39
N ILE A 333 -33.19 -38.21 -8.50
CA ILE A 333 -33.49 -39.60 -8.81
C ILE A 333 -34.97 -39.77 -8.51
N LEU A 334 -35.76 -39.99 -9.57
CA LEU A 334 -37.20 -40.16 -9.53
C LEU A 334 -37.51 -41.64 -9.65
N PHE A 335 -38.31 -42.14 -8.71
CA PHE A 335 -38.76 -43.53 -8.69
C PHE A 335 -40.19 -43.59 -9.24
N ASP A 336 -40.52 -44.67 -9.96
CA ASP A 336 -41.83 -44.85 -10.62
C ASP A 336 -43.02 -44.80 -9.63
N ASN A 337 -42.77 -45.08 -8.36
CA ASN A 337 -43.73 -45.01 -7.26
C ASN A 337 -43.86 -43.61 -6.60
N GLY A 338 -43.25 -42.57 -7.20
CA GLY A 338 -43.33 -41.18 -6.73
C GLY A 338 -42.33 -40.80 -5.63
N GLY A 339 -41.34 -41.65 -5.35
CA GLY A 339 -40.22 -41.32 -4.49
C GLY A 339 -39.20 -40.38 -5.15
N GLU A 340 -38.51 -39.53 -4.38
CA GLU A 340 -37.44 -38.65 -4.90
C GLU A 340 -36.24 -38.55 -3.95
N ILE A 341 -35.03 -38.66 -4.52
CA ILE A 341 -33.75 -38.48 -3.84
C ILE A 341 -32.87 -37.49 -4.59
N ARG A 342 -32.17 -36.61 -3.87
CA ARG A 342 -31.13 -35.76 -4.45
C ARG A 342 -29.76 -36.41 -4.32
N ALA A 343 -29.08 -36.54 -5.45
CA ALA A 343 -27.68 -36.91 -5.52
C ALA A 343 -26.83 -35.67 -5.84
N SER A 344 -25.75 -35.44 -5.09
CA SER A 344 -24.82 -34.34 -5.38
C SER A 344 -23.37 -34.67 -5.07
N ILE A 345 -22.46 -34.20 -5.92
CA ILE A 345 -21.02 -34.08 -5.64
C ILE A 345 -20.72 -32.64 -5.26
N ARG A 346 -20.02 -32.43 -4.14
CA ARG A 346 -19.70 -31.07 -3.62
C ARG A 346 -18.22 -30.76 -3.72
N HIS A 347 -17.36 -31.77 -3.63
CA HIS A 347 -15.91 -31.59 -3.70
C HIS A 347 -15.30 -32.50 -4.77
N PRO A 348 -14.22 -32.06 -5.44
CA PRO A 348 -13.53 -32.90 -6.44
C PRO A 348 -13.05 -34.24 -5.90
N LYS A 349 -12.72 -34.28 -4.60
CA LYS A 349 -12.20 -35.46 -3.88
C LYS A 349 -13.31 -36.43 -3.42
N ASP A 350 -14.58 -36.10 -3.61
CA ASP A 350 -15.68 -37.01 -3.23
C ASP A 350 -15.56 -38.30 -4.04
N LYS A 351 -15.55 -39.47 -3.39
CA LYS A 351 -15.41 -40.76 -4.09
C LYS A 351 -16.72 -41.26 -4.71
N GLN A 352 -17.87 -40.76 -4.24
CA GLN A 352 -19.21 -41.19 -4.66
C GLN A 352 -20.24 -40.07 -4.43
N PHE A 353 -21.39 -40.16 -5.09
CA PHE A 353 -22.48 -39.19 -4.91
C PHE A 353 -23.04 -39.21 -3.48
N ARG A 354 -23.17 -38.02 -2.88
CA ARG A 354 -23.89 -37.88 -1.61
C ARG A 354 -25.39 -37.87 -1.87
N LEU A 355 -26.09 -38.84 -1.30
CA LEU A 355 -27.55 -38.96 -1.37
C LEU A 355 -28.23 -38.23 -0.20
N LYS A 356 -29.27 -37.47 -0.50
CA LYS A 356 -30.15 -36.81 0.48
C LYS A 356 -31.61 -37.05 0.08
N ARG A 357 -32.38 -37.64 1.00
CA ARG A 357 -33.83 -37.83 0.87
C ARG A 357 -34.53 -36.48 0.71
N GLN A 358 -35.53 -36.42 -0.17
CA GLN A 358 -36.34 -35.22 -0.39
C GLN A 358 -37.75 -35.34 0.23
N ASN A 359 -38.35 -36.53 0.24
CA ASN A 359 -39.75 -36.73 0.65
C ASN A 359 -39.92 -37.82 1.73
N ASN A 360 -41.05 -37.76 2.46
CA ASN A 360 -41.71 -38.79 3.30
C ASN A 360 -41.35 -40.28 3.12
N LYS A 361 -41.27 -40.66 1.86
CA LYS A 361 -41.53 -42.03 1.39
C LYS A 361 -40.27 -42.90 1.27
N ILE A 362 -39.08 -42.34 1.55
CA ILE A 362 -37.80 -43.04 1.34
C ILE A 362 -36.90 -42.94 2.56
N VAL A 363 -36.31 -44.04 3.05
CA VAL A 363 -35.22 -44.01 4.06
C VAL A 363 -33.89 -44.34 3.38
N ILE A 364 -32.82 -43.62 3.73
CA ILE A 364 -31.47 -43.90 3.24
C ILE A 364 -30.65 -44.41 4.42
N GLN A 365 -30.29 -45.70 4.41
CA GLN A 365 -29.36 -46.27 5.39
C GLN A 365 -27.96 -46.30 4.79
N ARG A 366 -27.01 -45.61 5.42
CA ARG A 366 -25.64 -45.55 4.93
C ARG A 366 -24.87 -46.74 5.47
N THR A 367 -24.26 -47.52 4.58
CA THR A 367 -23.33 -48.60 4.96
C THR A 367 -21.92 -48.30 4.46
N LYS A 368 -20.93 -49.09 4.90
CA LYS A 368 -19.52 -48.93 4.51
C LYS A 368 -19.24 -49.23 3.03
N LYS A 369 -20.13 -49.96 2.32
CA LYS A 369 -19.95 -50.35 0.91
C LYS A 369 -20.79 -49.50 -0.05
N ALA A 370 -22.12 -49.50 0.10
CA ALA A 370 -23.04 -48.66 -0.68
C ALA A 370 -24.31 -48.33 0.15
N PRO A 371 -24.89 -47.14 0.01
CA PRO A 371 -26.12 -46.78 0.73
C PRO A 371 -27.32 -47.63 0.26
N TYR A 372 -28.10 -48.15 1.22
CA TYR A 372 -29.38 -48.83 0.97
C TYR A 372 -30.52 -47.82 0.99
N ILE A 373 -31.48 -48.03 0.09
CA ILE A 373 -32.64 -47.15 -0.08
C ILE A 373 -33.91 -47.97 0.17
N TYR A 374 -34.61 -47.63 1.24
CA TYR A 374 -35.87 -48.25 1.63
C TYR A 374 -37.02 -47.37 1.20
N TYR A 375 -38.12 -48.00 0.82
CA TYR A 375 -39.39 -47.33 0.65
C TYR A 375 -40.25 -47.54 1.90
N ILE A 376 -40.80 -46.46 2.46
CA ILE A 376 -41.83 -46.56 3.50
C ILE A 376 -43.16 -46.55 2.75
N LYS A 377 -43.89 -47.67 2.82
CA LYS A 377 -45.24 -47.82 2.23
C LYS A 377 -46.20 -46.76 2.76
#